data_AF-A0A4P7WZZ0-F1
#
_entry.id   AF-A0A4P7WZZ0-F1
#
_cell.length_a   1.000
_cell.length_b   1.000
_cell.length_c   1.000
_cell.angle_alpha   90.00
_cell.angle_beta   90.00
_cell.angle_gamma   90.00
#
_symmetry.space_group_name_H-M   'P 1'
#
loop_
_entity.id
_entity.type
_entity.pdbx_description
1 polymer ?
#
loop_
_entity_poly.entity_id
_entity_poly.type
_entity_poly.pdbx_seq_one_letter_code
_entity_poly.pdbx_strand_id
1 'polypeptide(L)'
;MLKKTAYALLFFLGLQLILFSCCKEKTYSVHLQSLVIYDETDAIITTTSEDLLLYINFIYDYQVITSVNTYNFNFNTALATTCPDNVYVYEHEFTNLNITADVDINGIVAGESLNEIMRFSYYDRDNSFEIYEFYNPTNTMATSFQQSPDLITLFFNDTIVPPKAFKLTITIKNSNENTFKVTSNTYIIE
;
A
#
# COMPACT_ATOMS: atom_id res chain seq x y z
N MET A 1 2.61 8.48 56.99
CA MET A 1 2.95 8.73 55.57
C MET A 1 2.83 7.46 54.71
N LEU A 2 3.25 6.27 55.18
CA LEU A 2 3.14 5.00 54.45
C LEU A 2 1.75 4.66 53.87
N LYS A 3 0.66 4.91 54.60
CA LYS A 3 -0.70 4.60 54.11
C LYS A 3 -1.07 5.44 52.89
N LYS A 4 -0.76 6.75 52.89
CA LYS A 4 -1.07 7.65 51.77
C LYS A 4 -0.27 7.33 50.51
N THR A 5 1.00 6.93 50.67
CA THR A 5 1.85 6.47 49.55
C THR A 5 1.41 5.11 49.01
N ALA A 6 0.93 4.19 49.85
CA ALA A 6 0.36 2.92 49.40
C ALA A 6 -0.94 3.10 48.59
N TYR A 7 -1.83 4.02 49.01
CA TYR A 7 -3.04 4.33 48.24
C TYR A 7 -2.73 4.97 46.89
N ALA A 8 -1.73 5.86 46.82
CA ALA A 8 -1.29 6.45 45.55
C ALA A 8 -0.73 5.37 44.61
N LEU A 9 0.14 4.48 45.11
CA LEU A 9 0.69 3.37 44.33
C LEU A 9 -0.41 2.44 43.79
N LEU A 10 -1.38 2.05 44.62
CA LEU A 10 -2.52 1.22 44.20
C LEU A 10 -3.40 1.92 43.17
N PHE A 11 -3.60 3.24 43.28
CA PHE A 11 -4.33 4.02 42.30
C PHE A 11 -3.64 4.05 40.95
N PHE A 12 -2.32 4.28 40.90
CA PHE A 12 -1.55 4.25 39.66
C PHE A 12 -1.52 2.84 39.04
N LEU A 13 -1.41 1.79 39.86
CA LEU A 13 -1.49 0.40 39.38
C LEU A 13 -2.87 0.05 38.80
N GLY A 14 -3.94 0.49 39.47
CA GLY A 14 -5.31 0.33 38.98
C GLY A 14 -5.55 1.10 37.68
N LEU A 15 -5.03 2.32 37.58
CA LEU A 15 -5.11 3.13 36.37
C LEU A 15 -4.35 2.48 35.21
N GLN A 16 -3.15 1.95 35.45
CA GLN A 16 -2.38 1.20 34.46
C GLN A 16 -3.15 -0.02 33.96
N LEU A 17 -3.73 -0.84 34.85
CA LEU A 17 -4.52 -2.00 34.46
C LEU A 17 -5.72 -1.64 33.57
N ILE A 18 -6.41 -0.54 33.87
CA ILE A 18 -7.53 -0.06 33.05
C ILE A 18 -7.03 0.39 31.67
N LEU A 19 -5.93 1.16 31.62
CA LEU A 19 -5.36 1.65 30.37
C LEU A 19 -4.87 0.52 29.45
N PHE A 20 -4.22 -0.51 30.00
CA PHE A 20 -3.78 -1.68 29.22
C PHE A 20 -4.93 -2.59 28.78
N SER A 21 -6.01 -2.68 29.56
CA SER A 21 -7.18 -3.50 29.19
C SER A 21 -7.87 -3.03 27.89
N CYS A 22 -7.68 -1.75 27.53
CA CYS A 22 -8.19 -1.17 26.29
C CYS A 22 -7.30 -1.47 25.06
N CYS A 23 -6.09 -1.97 25.26
CA CYS A 23 -5.14 -2.22 24.18
C CYS A 23 -5.06 -3.71 23.86
N LYS A 24 -5.92 -4.12 22.92
CA LYS A 24 -5.87 -5.45 22.33
C LYS A 24 -5.26 -5.35 20.95
N GLU A 25 -4.11 -5.99 20.79
CA GLU A 25 -3.55 -6.28 19.49
C GLU A 25 -4.60 -6.99 18.62
N LYS A 26 -4.83 -6.47 17.42
CA LYS A 26 -5.68 -7.11 16.42
C LYS A 26 -4.81 -7.61 15.28
N THR A 27 -5.14 -8.79 14.81
CA THR A 27 -4.61 -9.34 13.57
C THR A 27 -5.66 -9.16 12.49
N TYR A 28 -5.25 -8.52 11.40
CA TYR A 28 -6.06 -8.30 10.21
C TYR A 28 -5.55 -9.20 9.09
N SER A 29 -6.47 -9.93 8.45
CA SER A 29 -6.24 -10.38 7.09
C SER A 29 -6.49 -9.20 6.15
N VAL A 30 -5.55 -8.99 5.23
CA VAL A 30 -5.55 -7.85 4.31
C VAL A 30 -5.70 -8.35 2.89
N HIS A 31 -6.77 -7.92 2.23
CA HIS A 31 -7.09 -8.30 0.86
C HIS A 31 -7.14 -7.07 -0.03
N LEU A 32 -6.47 -7.11 -1.17
CA LEU A 32 -6.67 -6.05 -2.18
C LEU A 32 -8.11 -6.12 -2.68
N GLN A 33 -8.83 -5.01 -2.59
CA GLN A 33 -10.21 -4.88 -3.04
C GLN A 33 -10.27 -4.24 -4.43
N SER A 34 -9.55 -3.14 -4.62
CA SER A 34 -9.54 -2.41 -5.89
C SER A 34 -8.28 -1.55 -6.04
N LEU A 35 -8.10 -1.05 -7.26
CA LEU A 35 -7.09 -0.05 -7.62
C LEU A 35 -7.80 1.24 -7.99
N VAL A 36 -7.21 2.37 -7.62
CA VAL A 36 -7.69 3.70 -7.99
C VAL A 36 -6.51 4.52 -8.46
N ILE A 37 -6.67 5.27 -9.54
CA ILE A 37 -5.69 6.29 -9.92
C ILE A 37 -5.96 7.52 -9.04
N TYR A 38 -5.01 7.85 -8.17
CA TYR A 38 -5.11 8.94 -7.23
C TYR A 38 -4.96 10.29 -7.95
N ASP A 39 -5.76 11.27 -7.52
CA ASP A 39 -5.90 12.60 -8.14
C ASP A 39 -6.39 12.61 -9.61
N GLU A 40 -6.92 11.48 -10.08
CA GLU A 40 -7.61 11.43 -11.36
C GLU A 40 -8.97 12.16 -11.27
N THR A 41 -9.11 13.20 -12.08
CA THR A 41 -10.39 13.91 -12.29
C THR A 41 -10.99 13.48 -13.61
N ASP A 42 -12.32 13.49 -13.78
CA ASP A 42 -13.02 13.15 -15.04
C ASP A 42 -12.63 14.02 -16.25
N ALA A 43 -11.73 14.99 -16.08
CA ALA A 43 -11.25 15.86 -17.14
C ALA A 43 -10.10 15.22 -17.94
N ILE A 44 -9.92 15.73 -19.16
CA ILE A 44 -8.71 15.46 -19.96
C ILE A 44 -7.53 16.17 -19.30
N ILE A 45 -6.41 15.46 -19.19
CA ILE A 45 -5.18 15.99 -18.60
C ILE A 45 -4.18 16.27 -19.72
N THR A 46 -3.82 17.53 -19.91
CA THR A 46 -2.80 17.96 -20.87
C THR A 46 -1.50 18.26 -20.13
N THR A 47 -0.38 17.67 -20.54
CA THR A 47 0.91 17.79 -19.87
C THR A 47 2.07 17.45 -20.81
N THR A 48 3.32 17.52 -20.34
CA THR A 48 4.49 16.99 -21.04
C THR A 48 4.75 15.53 -20.64
N SER A 49 5.56 14.81 -21.41
CA SER A 49 5.89 13.42 -21.08
C SER A 49 6.63 13.31 -19.75
N GLU A 50 7.50 14.28 -19.45
CA GLU A 50 8.36 14.30 -18.28
C GLU A 50 7.58 14.63 -17.00
N ASP A 51 6.51 15.41 -17.13
CA ASP A 51 5.65 15.86 -16.03
C ASP A 51 4.46 14.92 -15.77
N LEU A 52 4.22 13.94 -16.65
CA LEU A 52 3.16 12.95 -16.45
C LEU A 52 3.54 11.97 -15.33
N LEU A 53 2.92 12.17 -14.16
CA LEU A 53 2.99 11.27 -13.02
C LEU A 53 1.63 10.63 -12.77
N LEU A 54 1.62 9.31 -12.62
CA LEU A 54 0.40 8.54 -12.38
C LEU A 54 0.46 7.88 -11.01
N TYR A 55 -0.39 8.30 -10.10
CA TYR A 55 -0.43 7.75 -8.74
C TYR A 55 -1.43 6.60 -8.67
N ILE A 56 -1.01 5.41 -8.28
CA ILE A 56 -1.89 4.25 -8.10
C ILE A 56 -2.05 3.97 -6.62
N ASN A 57 -3.28 4.12 -6.13
CA ASN A 57 -3.68 3.83 -4.76
C ASN A 57 -4.29 2.42 -4.69
N PHE A 58 -3.82 1.63 -3.72
CA PHE A 58 -4.25 0.28 -3.44
C PHE A 58 -5.28 0.29 -2.33
N ILE A 59 -6.52 -0.07 -2.64
CA ILE A 59 -7.60 -0.10 -1.65
C ILE A 59 -7.70 -1.50 -1.08
N TYR A 60 -7.35 -1.63 0.20
CA TYR A 60 -7.39 -2.91 0.92
C TYR A 60 -8.65 -3.03 1.80
N ASP A 61 -9.22 -4.23 1.84
CA ASP A 61 -10.19 -4.65 2.86
C ASP A 61 -9.46 -5.33 4.03
N TYR A 62 -9.86 -5.00 5.24
CA TYR A 62 -9.20 -5.42 6.49
C TYR A 62 -10.17 -6.25 7.34
N GLN A 63 -9.98 -7.56 7.36
CA GLN A 63 -10.82 -8.47 8.13
C GLN A 63 -10.13 -8.88 9.43
N VAL A 64 -10.76 -8.61 10.58
CA VAL A 64 -10.21 -9.02 11.88
C VAL A 64 -10.33 -10.54 12.01
N ILE A 65 -9.19 -11.24 11.98
CA ILE A 65 -9.14 -12.70 12.09
C ILE A 65 -8.91 -13.18 13.52
N THR A 66 -8.17 -12.41 14.32
CA THR A 66 -8.01 -12.67 15.75
C THR A 66 -7.91 -11.37 16.53
N SER A 67 -8.62 -11.30 17.66
CA SER A 67 -8.23 -10.41 18.76
C SER A 67 -7.50 -11.29 19.76
N VAL A 68 -6.20 -11.07 19.94
CA VAL A 68 -5.50 -11.79 21.01
C VAL A 68 -6.04 -11.21 22.31
N ASN A 69 -6.94 -11.94 22.98
CA ASN A 69 -7.17 -11.74 24.41
C ASN A 69 -5.85 -12.12 25.07
N THR A 70 -5.03 -11.12 25.40
CA THR A 70 -3.78 -11.28 26.16
C THR A 70 -4.11 -11.78 27.57
N TYR A 71 -4.43 -13.07 27.68
CA TYR A 71 -4.55 -13.79 28.96
C TYR A 71 -3.18 -14.06 29.60
N ASN A 72 -2.09 -13.90 28.84
CA ASN A 72 -0.72 -13.95 29.34
C ASN A 72 -0.23 -12.55 29.70
N PHE A 73 -0.77 -12.02 30.80
CA PHE A 73 -0.28 -10.80 31.43
C PHE A 73 1.12 -11.08 32.03
N ASN A 74 2.17 -10.89 31.23
CA ASN A 74 3.54 -10.97 31.73
C ASN A 74 3.84 -9.68 32.50
N PHE A 75 4.18 -9.75 33.78
CA PHE A 75 4.38 -8.58 34.66
C PHE A 75 5.35 -7.51 34.11
N ASN A 76 6.21 -7.86 33.15
CA ASN A 76 7.11 -6.92 32.47
C ASN A 76 6.41 -5.98 31.46
N THR A 77 5.20 -6.29 30.97
CA THR A 77 4.46 -5.39 30.07
C THR A 77 3.70 -4.28 30.80
N ALA A 78 3.55 -4.35 32.13
CA ALA A 78 2.97 -3.28 32.94
C ALA A 78 3.82 -1.98 32.94
N LEU A 79 5.05 -2.04 32.43
CA LEU A 79 5.94 -0.90 32.19
C LEU A 79 5.93 -0.40 30.73
N ALA A 80 5.19 -1.05 29.82
CA ALA A 80 5.13 -0.64 28.42
C ALA A 80 4.28 0.63 28.26
N THR A 81 4.88 1.75 27.89
CA THR A 81 4.14 3.01 27.69
C THR A 81 3.31 3.03 26.39
N THR A 82 3.33 1.96 25.60
CA THR A 82 2.71 1.86 24.28
C THR A 82 1.93 0.55 24.14
N CYS A 83 0.87 0.61 23.35
CA CYS A 83 0.06 -0.56 23.01
C CYS A 83 0.76 -1.36 21.91
N PRO A 84 0.58 -2.70 21.87
CA PRO A 84 1.11 -3.52 20.78
C PRO A 84 0.49 -3.07 19.44
N ASP A 85 1.33 -2.99 18.41
CA ASP A 85 0.91 -2.64 17.05
C ASP A 85 0.03 -3.75 16.46
N ASN A 86 -0.94 -3.37 15.63
CA ASN A 86 -1.74 -4.34 14.90
C ASN A 86 -0.87 -5.16 13.93
N VAL A 87 -1.25 -6.41 13.73
CA VAL A 87 -0.59 -7.31 12.78
C VAL A 87 -1.40 -7.37 11.49
N TYR A 88 -0.74 -7.13 10.36
CA TYR A 88 -1.35 -7.16 9.02
C TYR A 88 -0.81 -8.38 8.26
N VAL A 89 -1.72 -9.25 7.81
CA VAL A 89 -1.40 -10.48 7.08
C VAL A 89 -1.94 -10.34 5.66
N TYR A 90 -1.05 -10.09 4.71
CA TYR A 90 -1.38 -10.08 3.28
C TYR A 90 -1.39 -11.52 2.77
N GLU A 91 -2.58 -12.04 2.45
CA GLU A 91 -2.74 -13.44 2.06
C GLU A 91 -2.21 -13.76 0.66
N HIS A 92 -2.15 -12.75 -0.22
CA HIS A 92 -1.80 -12.94 -1.62
C HIS A 92 -0.79 -11.89 -2.08
N GLU A 93 0.43 -12.32 -2.42
CA GLU A 93 1.41 -11.47 -3.11
C GLU A 93 0.90 -11.02 -4.47
N PHE A 94 1.37 -9.86 -4.90
CA PHE A 94 1.27 -9.43 -6.29
C PHE A 94 2.29 -10.21 -7.12
N THR A 95 1.83 -10.82 -8.20
CA THR A 95 2.64 -11.65 -9.08
C THR A 95 2.97 -10.96 -10.39
N ASN A 96 2.18 -9.95 -10.77
CA ASN A 96 2.40 -9.19 -11.99
C ASN A 96 1.74 -7.81 -11.88
N LEU A 97 2.47 -6.77 -12.27
CA LEU A 97 1.97 -5.43 -12.59
C LEU A 97 2.21 -5.21 -14.09
N ASN A 98 1.14 -4.98 -14.85
CA ASN A 98 1.21 -4.74 -16.28
C ASN A 98 0.51 -3.44 -16.64
N ILE A 99 1.18 -2.61 -17.43
CA ILE A 99 0.66 -1.32 -17.89
C ILE A 99 0.56 -1.36 -19.41
N THR A 100 -0.57 -0.96 -19.98
CA THR A 100 -0.80 -0.93 -21.43
C THR A 100 -1.44 0.39 -21.85
N ALA A 101 -1.28 0.81 -23.10
CA ALA A 101 -2.01 1.95 -23.67
C ALA A 101 -3.08 1.52 -24.68
N ASP A 102 -4.06 2.38 -24.93
CA ASP A 102 -5.09 2.21 -25.97
C ASP A 102 -4.61 2.62 -27.38
N VAL A 103 -3.41 3.18 -27.48
CA VAL A 103 -2.75 3.56 -28.74
C VAL A 103 -1.27 3.16 -28.71
N ASP A 104 -0.62 3.13 -29.87
CA ASP A 104 0.81 2.84 -29.97
C ASP A 104 1.64 3.93 -29.29
N ILE A 105 2.59 3.58 -28.43
CA ILE A 105 3.50 4.52 -27.75
C ILE A 105 4.95 4.10 -28.01
N ASN A 106 5.77 5.01 -28.54
CA ASN A 106 7.21 4.79 -28.79
C ASN A 106 7.53 3.49 -29.54
N GLY A 107 6.66 3.07 -30.47
CA GLY A 107 6.82 1.85 -31.27
C GLY A 107 6.28 0.57 -30.61
N ILE A 108 5.78 0.65 -29.38
CA ILE A 108 5.02 -0.42 -28.72
C ILE A 108 3.57 -0.33 -29.18
N VAL A 109 3.01 -1.45 -29.66
CA VAL A 109 1.65 -1.53 -30.21
C VAL A 109 0.60 -1.35 -29.11
N ALA A 110 -0.54 -0.74 -29.44
CA ALA A 110 -1.68 -0.62 -28.55
C ALA A 110 -2.07 -1.97 -27.92
N GLY A 111 -2.30 -1.97 -26.60
CA GLY A 111 -2.61 -3.17 -25.82
C GLY A 111 -1.41 -4.02 -25.40
N GLU A 112 -0.21 -3.76 -25.93
CA GLU A 112 1.03 -4.40 -25.46
C GLU A 112 1.57 -3.72 -24.20
N SER A 113 2.43 -4.45 -23.48
CA SER A 113 3.03 -3.98 -22.23
C SER A 113 3.97 -2.80 -22.44
N LEU A 114 3.77 -1.73 -21.67
CA LEU A 114 4.65 -0.57 -21.58
C LEU A 114 5.67 -0.69 -20.45
N ASN A 115 5.72 -1.84 -19.76
CA ASN A 115 6.57 -2.03 -18.58
C ASN A 115 8.05 -1.74 -18.83
N GLU A 116 8.54 -1.93 -20.06
CA GLU A 116 9.94 -1.67 -20.42
C GLU A 116 10.29 -0.17 -20.54
N ILE A 117 9.28 0.69 -20.75
CA ILE A 117 9.47 2.14 -20.90
C ILE A 117 8.90 2.94 -19.73
N MET A 118 8.46 2.25 -18.68
CA MET A 118 7.88 2.84 -17.48
C MET A 118 8.68 2.40 -16.25
N ARG A 119 8.66 3.25 -15.23
CA ARG A 119 9.22 2.95 -13.90
C ARG A 119 8.20 3.26 -12.83
N PHE A 120 8.43 2.71 -11.65
CA PHE A 120 7.63 3.02 -10.48
C PHE A 120 8.50 3.49 -9.31
N SER A 121 7.88 4.21 -8.37
CA SER A 121 8.46 4.52 -7.07
C SER A 121 7.43 4.43 -5.96
N TYR A 122 7.90 4.06 -4.77
CA TYR A 122 7.09 4.08 -3.54
C TYR A 122 7.04 5.46 -2.87
N TYR A 123 8.02 6.33 -3.13
CA TYR A 123 8.17 7.59 -2.40
C TYR A 123 8.65 8.75 -3.28
N ASP A 124 9.72 8.55 -4.05
CA ASP A 124 10.39 9.59 -4.82
C ASP A 124 10.94 9.07 -6.16
N ARG A 125 10.84 9.88 -7.23
CA ARG A 125 11.25 9.54 -8.59
C ARG A 125 12.72 9.16 -8.70
N ASP A 126 13.57 9.81 -7.89
CA ASP A 126 15.02 9.56 -7.86
C ASP A 126 15.37 8.15 -7.35
N ASN A 127 14.46 7.54 -6.57
CA ASN A 127 14.58 6.17 -6.06
C ASN A 127 13.53 5.27 -6.73
N SER A 128 13.64 5.14 -8.05
CA SER A 128 12.71 4.36 -8.86
C SER A 128 13.23 2.99 -9.27
N PHE A 129 12.29 2.07 -9.44
CA PHE A 129 12.50 0.67 -9.77
C PHE A 129 11.88 0.35 -11.13
N GLU A 130 12.38 -0.71 -11.75
CA GLU A 130 11.78 -1.27 -12.96
C GLU A 130 10.45 -1.94 -12.62
N ILE A 131 9.45 -1.91 -13.51
CA ILE A 131 8.12 -2.48 -13.21
C ILE A 131 8.18 -3.97 -12.82
N TYR A 132 9.12 -4.75 -13.37
CA TYR A 132 9.27 -6.17 -13.02
C TYR A 132 9.76 -6.38 -11.58
N GLU A 133 10.35 -5.37 -10.95
CA GLU A 133 10.75 -5.39 -9.54
C GLU A 133 9.58 -5.08 -8.61
N PHE A 134 8.39 -4.78 -9.15
CA PHE A 134 7.22 -4.53 -8.33
C PHE A 134 6.82 -5.81 -7.60
N TYR A 135 7.01 -5.80 -6.28
CA TYR A 135 6.53 -6.84 -5.39
C TYR A 135 5.73 -6.22 -4.24
N ASN A 136 4.83 -7.03 -3.68
CA ASN A 136 4.22 -6.78 -2.39
C ASN A 136 4.74 -7.86 -1.42
N PRO A 137 5.25 -7.49 -0.23
CA PRO A 137 5.65 -8.46 0.78
C PRO A 137 4.47 -9.38 1.17
N THR A 138 4.59 -10.68 0.90
CA THR A 138 3.81 -11.68 1.65
C THR A 138 4.41 -11.83 3.04
N ASN A 139 3.54 -11.93 4.04
CA ASN A 139 3.99 -12.18 5.41
C ASN A 139 4.41 -13.65 5.53
N THR A 140 5.60 -14.00 5.03
CA THR A 140 6.31 -15.16 5.57
C THR A 140 6.69 -14.80 7.00
N MET A 141 6.50 -15.73 7.96
CA MET A 141 6.60 -15.49 9.41
C MET A 141 7.94 -14.88 9.92
N ALA A 142 8.88 -14.57 9.03
CA ALA A 142 10.18 -13.99 9.32
C ALA A 142 10.22 -12.45 9.28
N THR A 143 9.26 -11.76 8.65
CA THR A 143 9.31 -10.30 8.44
C THR A 143 8.00 -9.61 8.81
N SER A 144 7.68 -9.60 10.10
CA SER A 144 6.43 -9.07 10.70
C SER A 144 6.19 -7.57 10.56
N PHE A 145 6.94 -6.84 9.70
CA PHE A 145 6.93 -5.38 9.65
C PHE A 145 6.86 -4.76 8.25
N GLN A 146 6.84 -5.56 7.17
CA GLN A 146 6.70 -4.98 5.83
C GLN A 146 5.22 -4.85 5.48
N GLN A 147 4.69 -3.63 5.63
CA GLN A 147 3.39 -3.26 5.08
C GLN A 147 3.52 -3.17 3.55
N SER A 148 2.51 -3.68 2.85
CA SER A 148 2.39 -3.44 1.41
C SER A 148 2.26 -1.95 1.16
N PRO A 149 2.82 -1.41 0.05
CA PRO A 149 2.56 -0.03 -0.34
C PRO A 149 1.05 0.23 -0.50
N ASP A 150 0.60 1.35 0.07
CA ASP A 150 -0.75 1.90 -0.20
C ASP A 150 -0.76 2.74 -1.48
N LEU A 151 0.38 3.29 -1.87
CA LEU A 151 0.52 4.18 -3.02
C LEU A 151 1.81 3.89 -3.77
N ILE A 152 1.75 3.91 -5.10
CA ILE A 152 2.93 4.00 -5.96
C ILE A 152 2.76 5.13 -6.96
N THR A 153 3.86 5.67 -7.46
CA THR A 153 3.89 6.59 -8.58
C THR A 153 4.51 5.91 -9.79
N LEU A 154 3.80 5.90 -10.92
CA LEU A 154 4.24 5.44 -12.22
C LEU A 154 4.59 6.64 -13.10
N PHE A 155 5.62 6.50 -13.91
CA PHE A 155 6.04 7.53 -14.86
C PHE A 155 6.82 6.90 -16.02
N PHE A 156 6.88 7.61 -17.15
CA PHE A 156 7.65 7.19 -18.30
C PHE A 156 9.15 7.44 -18.07
N ASN A 157 9.97 6.46 -18.43
CA ASN A 157 11.43 6.60 -18.48
C ASN A 157 11.90 7.24 -19.79
N ASP A 158 11.14 7.02 -20.87
CA ASP A 158 11.40 7.57 -22.19
C ASP A 158 10.41 8.69 -22.52
N THR A 159 10.88 9.74 -23.18
CA THR A 159 10.01 10.82 -23.68
C THR A 159 9.03 10.28 -24.71
N ILE A 160 7.74 10.53 -24.50
CA ILE A 160 6.68 10.27 -25.47
C ILE A 160 6.71 11.36 -26.52
N VAL A 161 6.71 10.97 -27.80
CA VAL A 161 6.71 11.93 -28.92
C VAL A 161 5.34 12.62 -29.04
N PRO A 162 5.24 13.95 -28.87
CA PRO A 162 3.99 14.69 -29.08
C PRO A 162 3.67 14.90 -30.57
N PRO A 163 2.42 15.27 -30.92
CA PRO A 163 1.24 15.27 -30.04
C PRO A 163 0.68 13.86 -29.88
N LYS A 164 0.32 13.48 -28.65
CA LYS A 164 -0.20 12.13 -28.37
C LYS A 164 -1.31 12.14 -27.36
N ALA A 165 -2.47 11.60 -27.72
CA ALA A 165 -3.58 11.36 -26.80
C ALA A 165 -3.74 9.87 -26.52
N PHE A 166 -3.80 9.47 -25.25
CA PHE A 166 -3.90 8.07 -24.86
C PHE A 166 -4.51 7.88 -23.47
N LYS A 167 -4.91 6.65 -23.17
CA LYS A 167 -5.29 6.17 -21.85
C LYS A 167 -4.38 5.03 -21.45
N LEU A 168 -4.05 4.96 -20.17
CA LEU A 168 -3.28 3.87 -19.59
C LEU A 168 -4.22 2.91 -18.87
N THR A 169 -3.96 1.62 -19.02
CA THR A 169 -4.62 0.57 -18.26
C THR A 169 -3.59 -0.13 -17.40
N ILE A 170 -3.85 -0.18 -16.10
CA ILE A 170 -3.01 -0.81 -15.10
C ILE A 170 -3.72 -2.06 -14.64
N THR A 171 -3.02 -3.19 -14.71
CA THR A 171 -3.53 -4.50 -14.33
C THR A 171 -2.58 -5.13 -13.32
N ILE A 172 -3.12 -5.57 -12.18
CA ILE A 172 -2.37 -6.32 -11.17
C ILE A 172 -2.99 -7.70 -11.00
N LYS A 173 -2.16 -8.74 -11.09
CA LYS A 173 -2.54 -10.11 -10.75
C LYS A 173 -1.90 -10.48 -9.42
N ASN A 174 -2.65 -11.19 -8.57
CA ASN A 174 -2.10 -11.75 -7.34
C ASN A 174 -1.85 -13.26 -7.45
N SER A 175 -1.25 -13.86 -6.42
CA SER A 175 -0.94 -15.29 -6.35
C SER A 175 -2.16 -16.21 -6.32
N ASN A 176 -3.35 -15.68 -6.00
CA ASN A 176 -4.63 -16.39 -6.10
C ASN A 176 -5.34 -16.14 -7.44
N GLU A 177 -4.61 -15.63 -8.42
CA GLU A 177 -5.09 -15.32 -9.77
C GLU A 177 -6.19 -14.26 -9.88
N ASN A 178 -6.52 -13.56 -8.81
CA ASN A 178 -7.41 -12.40 -8.88
C ASN A 178 -6.72 -11.31 -9.70
N THR A 179 -7.50 -10.71 -10.60
CA THR A 179 -7.03 -9.65 -11.48
C THR A 179 -7.76 -8.36 -11.14
N PHE A 180 -6.99 -7.33 -10.81
CA PHE A 180 -7.47 -5.98 -10.53
C PHE A 180 -7.05 -5.08 -11.68
N LYS A 181 -7.98 -4.27 -12.18
CA LYS A 181 -7.75 -3.42 -13.35
C LYS A 181 -8.33 -2.03 -13.11
N VAL A 182 -7.56 -1.02 -13.47
CA VAL A 182 -8.00 0.39 -13.54
C VAL A 182 -7.53 0.99 -14.86
N THR A 183 -8.33 1.86 -15.44
CA THR A 183 -8.00 2.58 -16.67
C THR A 183 -8.09 4.07 -16.41
N SER A 184 -7.07 4.79 -16.83
CA SER A 184 -6.99 6.22 -16.67
C SER A 184 -7.94 6.97 -17.59
N ASN A 185 -8.06 8.26 -17.31
CA ASN A 185 -8.56 9.27 -18.20
C ASN A 185 -7.57 9.53 -19.32
N THR A 186 -8.03 10.34 -20.28
CA THR A 186 -7.23 10.68 -21.44
C THR A 186 -6.14 11.66 -21.05
N TYR A 187 -4.89 11.25 -21.27
CA TYR A 187 -3.72 12.11 -21.26
C TYR A 187 -3.46 12.66 -22.65
N ILE A 188 -3.08 13.94 -22.74
CA ILE A 188 -2.58 14.57 -23.96
C ILE A 188 -1.16 15.07 -23.67
N ILE A 189 -0.19 14.53 -24.41
CA ILE A 189 1.19 14.99 -24.44
C ILE A 189 1.34 16.01 -25.57
N GLU A 190 1.77 17.23 -25.21
CA GLU A 190 2.03 18.36 -26.11
C GLU A 190 3.53 18.65 -26.32
#